data_AF-A0A414PP82-F1
#
_entry.id   AF-A0A414PP82-F1
#
_cell.length_a   1.000
_cell.length_b   1.000
_cell.length_c   1.000
_cell.angle_alpha   90.00
_cell.angle_beta   90.00
_cell.angle_gamma   90.00
#
_symmetry.space_group_name_H-M   'P 1'
#
loop_
_entity.id
_entity.type
_entity.pdbx_description
1 polymer ?
#
loop_
_entity_poly.entity_id
_entity_poly.type
_entity_poly.pdbx_seq_one_letter_code
_entity_poly.pdbx_strand_id
1 'polypeptide(L)'
;MERPEYYGILPSKVRYDERLKPMEKIMFSELTALVRKKGYCYASNMYFAALYGVHKSTVSAWISNLAKCGHITTKCIMKDKRVEERRIYIADESDISFFPKLDKEKSNTVDDKILDEILEEKVERREKTPEELEDVRKKLLRDLFGCEGE
;
A
#
# COMPACT_ATOMS: atom_id res chain seq x y z
N MET A 1 -5.60 10.96 -21.23
CA MET A 1 -5.33 10.12 -20.05
C MET A 1 -5.00 11.06 -18.92
N GLU A 2 -5.69 10.95 -17.78
CA GLU A 2 -5.25 11.66 -16.58
C GLU A 2 -3.82 11.19 -16.26
N ARG A 3 -2.89 12.13 -16.09
CA ARG A 3 -1.53 11.90 -15.61
C ARG A 3 -1.43 12.51 -14.22
N PRO A 4 -2.01 11.86 -13.20
CA PRO A 4 -1.89 12.39 -11.86
C PRO A 4 -0.41 12.47 -11.48
N GLU A 5 0.02 13.59 -10.89
CA GLU A 5 1.41 13.82 -10.43
C GLU A 5 1.74 13.05 -9.14
N TYR A 6 1.14 11.87 -8.93
CA TYR A 6 1.41 11.05 -7.76
C TYR A 6 2.61 10.14 -8.00
N TYR A 7 3.50 10.06 -7.01
CA TYR A 7 4.58 9.09 -7.02
C TYR A 7 4.06 7.71 -6.62
N GLY A 8 4.53 6.68 -7.31
CA GLY A 8 4.31 5.29 -6.92
C GLY A 8 5.26 4.86 -5.80
N ILE A 9 4.73 4.10 -4.86
CA ILE A 9 5.51 3.47 -3.78
C ILE A 9 5.73 2.00 -4.12
N LEU A 10 7.00 1.58 -4.05
CA LEU A 10 7.41 0.18 -4.19
C LEU A 10 8.05 -0.31 -2.87
N PRO A 11 7.26 -0.89 -1.95
CA PRO A 11 7.73 -1.36 -0.65
C PRO A 11 8.67 -2.56 -0.81
N SER A 12 9.53 -2.80 0.19
CA SER A 12 10.53 -3.88 0.18
C SER A 12 9.89 -5.25 -0.06
N LYS A 13 8.74 -5.52 0.57
CA LYS A 13 7.96 -6.76 0.42
C LYS A 13 7.61 -7.07 -1.04
N VAL A 14 7.35 -6.05 -1.86
CA VAL A 14 7.04 -6.22 -3.29
C VAL A 14 8.32 -6.18 -4.12
N ARG A 15 9.26 -5.29 -3.78
CA ARG A 15 10.54 -5.13 -4.49
C ARG A 15 11.34 -6.43 -4.52
N TYR A 16 11.41 -7.13 -3.39
CA TYR A 16 12.21 -8.34 -3.23
C TYR A 16 11.41 -9.64 -3.37
N ASP A 17 10.11 -9.58 -3.70
CA ASP A 17 9.35 -10.80 -4.00
C ASP A 17 9.82 -11.39 -5.34
N GLU A 18 10.43 -12.57 -5.30
CA GLU A 18 10.96 -13.29 -6.47
C GLU A 18 9.84 -13.92 -7.32
N ARG A 19 8.64 -14.08 -6.75
CA ARG A 19 7.46 -14.61 -7.48
C ARG A 19 6.88 -13.59 -8.46
N LEU A 20 7.29 -12.32 -8.35
CA LEU A 20 6.83 -11.22 -9.18
C LEU A 20 7.80 -10.90 -10.30
N LYS A 21 7.25 -10.70 -11.50
CA LYS A 21 7.99 -10.21 -12.66
C LYS A 21 8.34 -8.72 -12.48
N PRO A 22 9.41 -8.22 -13.12
CA PRO A 22 9.77 -6.79 -13.06
C PRO A 22 8.61 -5.85 -13.39
N MET A 23 7.82 -6.16 -14.43
CA MET A 23 6.66 -5.35 -14.80
C MET A 23 5.51 -5.41 -13.79
N GLU A 24 5.37 -6.51 -13.04
CA GLU A 24 4.36 -6.62 -11.98
C GLU A 24 4.72 -5.72 -10.78
N LYS A 25 6.02 -5.58 -10.49
CA LYS A 25 6.52 -4.64 -9.47
C LYS A 25 6.29 -3.18 -9.88
N ILE A 26 6.56 -2.84 -11.14
CA ILE A 26 6.26 -1.51 -11.69
C ILE A 26 4.74 -1.25 -11.65
N MET A 27 3.93 -2.23 -12.05
CA MET A 27 2.48 -2.14 -11.99
C MET A 27 1.97 -1.91 -10.56
N PHE A 28 2.54 -2.58 -9.56
CA PHE A 28 2.19 -2.34 -8.17
C PHE A 28 2.46 -0.89 -7.75
N SER A 29 3.60 -0.33 -8.15
CA SER A 29 3.95 1.08 -7.91
C SER A 29 2.92 2.04 -8.52
N GLU A 30 2.42 1.72 -9.72
CA GLU A 30 1.36 2.51 -10.36
C GLU A 30 0.02 2.40 -9.61
N LEU A 31 -0.31 1.21 -9.12
CA LEU A 31 -1.52 0.99 -8.32
C LEU A 31 -1.49 1.82 -7.03
N THR A 32 -0.35 1.92 -6.35
CA THR A 32 -0.24 2.72 -5.11
C THR A 32 -0.43 4.22 -5.39
N ALA A 33 0.07 4.73 -6.52
CA ALA A 33 -0.16 6.11 -6.94
C ALA A 33 -1.67 6.39 -7.20
N LEU A 34 -2.37 5.46 -7.83
CA LEU A 34 -3.79 5.62 -8.20
C LEU A 34 -4.76 5.39 -7.03
N VAL A 35 -4.35 4.63 -6.01
CA VAL A 35 -5.14 4.36 -4.80
C VAL A 35 -5.29 5.61 -3.93
N ARG A 36 -4.30 6.52 -3.93
CA ARG A 36 -4.24 7.71 -3.06
C ARG A 36 -5.52 8.59 -3.12
N LYS A 37 -6.22 8.63 -4.26
CA LYS A 37 -7.42 9.48 -4.42
C LYS A 37 -8.66 8.95 -3.70
N LYS A 38 -8.84 7.63 -3.60
CA LYS A 38 -10.12 7.01 -3.16
C LYS A 38 -9.95 5.85 -2.18
N GLY A 39 -8.71 5.47 -1.84
CA GLY A 39 -8.42 4.23 -1.11
C GLY A 39 -8.52 2.96 -1.96
N TYR A 40 -8.77 3.09 -3.27
CA TYR A 40 -8.74 1.98 -4.23
C TYR A 40 -8.44 2.49 -5.65
N CYS A 41 -7.89 1.60 -6.47
CA CYS A 41 -7.72 1.85 -7.90
C CYS A 41 -8.94 1.35 -8.68
N TYR A 42 -9.52 2.23 -9.52
CA TYR A 42 -10.64 1.93 -10.42
C TYR A 42 -10.21 1.87 -11.90
N ALA A 43 -8.90 2.01 -12.18
CA ALA A 43 -8.41 2.00 -13.55
C ALA A 43 -8.65 0.63 -14.22
N SER A 44 -9.08 0.68 -15.47
CA SER A 44 -9.39 -0.52 -16.26
C SER A 44 -8.12 -1.20 -16.76
N ASN A 45 -8.20 -2.47 -17.14
CA ASN A 45 -7.07 -3.14 -17.79
C ASN A 45 -6.67 -2.46 -19.10
N MET A 46 -7.63 -1.83 -19.78
CA MET A 46 -7.36 -1.10 -21.02
C MET A 46 -6.50 0.15 -20.75
N TYR A 47 -6.72 0.82 -19.62
CA TYR A 47 -5.88 1.95 -19.20
C TYR A 47 -4.41 1.53 -19.10
N PHE A 48 -4.11 0.47 -18.32
CA PHE A 48 -2.72 0.00 -18.17
C PHE A 48 -2.14 -0.60 -19.46
N ALA A 49 -2.99 -1.24 -20.27
CA ALA A 49 -2.58 -1.80 -21.56
C ALA A 49 -2.06 -0.70 -22.48
N ALA A 50 -2.79 0.41 -22.58
CA ALA A 50 -2.38 1.58 -23.34
C ALA A 50 -1.16 2.28 -22.70
N LEU A 51 -1.10 2.37 -21.36
CA LEU A 51 0.03 2.99 -20.65
C LEU A 51 1.35 2.27 -20.92
N TYR A 52 1.35 0.94 -20.90
CA TYR A 52 2.56 0.13 -21.05
C TYR A 52 2.79 -0.41 -22.46
N GLY A 53 1.87 -0.14 -23.41
CA GLY A 53 1.96 -0.66 -24.78
C GLY A 53 1.83 -2.18 -24.86
N VAL A 54 1.00 -2.80 -24.00
CA VAL A 54 0.82 -4.26 -23.93
C VAL A 54 -0.63 -4.67 -24.17
N HIS A 55 -0.88 -5.96 -24.39
CA HIS A 55 -2.23 -6.47 -24.52
C HIS A 55 -2.98 -6.52 -23.17
N LYS A 56 -4.30 -6.33 -23.18
CA LYS A 56 -5.16 -6.35 -21.98
C LYS A 56 -5.06 -7.65 -21.16
N SER A 57 -4.78 -8.78 -21.82
CA SER A 57 -4.60 -10.07 -21.15
C SER A 57 -3.32 -10.12 -20.32
N THR A 58 -2.26 -9.45 -20.78
CA THR A 58 -0.98 -9.33 -20.06
C THR A 58 -1.18 -8.58 -18.75
N VAL A 59 -1.88 -7.44 -18.79
CA VAL A 59 -2.26 -6.67 -17.58
C VAL A 59 -3.11 -7.53 -16.65
N SER A 60 -4.08 -8.28 -17.20
CA SER A 60 -4.90 -9.17 -16.39
C SER A 60 -4.05 -10.24 -15.67
N ALA A 61 -3.06 -10.81 -16.36
CA ALA A 61 -2.16 -11.79 -15.77
C ALA A 61 -1.32 -11.18 -14.64
N TRP A 62 -0.80 -9.95 -14.82
CA TRP A 62 -0.06 -9.23 -13.79
C TRP A 62 -0.90 -8.98 -12.53
N ILE A 63 -2.13 -8.47 -12.69
CA ILE A 63 -3.06 -8.26 -11.57
C ILE A 63 -3.37 -9.58 -10.86
N SER A 64 -3.63 -10.64 -11.62
CA SER A 64 -3.89 -11.96 -11.04
C SER A 64 -2.68 -12.50 -10.27
N ASN A 65 -1.45 -12.28 -10.74
CA ASN A 65 -0.26 -12.74 -10.02
C ASN A 65 -0.02 -11.92 -8.75
N LEU A 66 -0.18 -10.60 -8.81
CA LEU A 66 -0.10 -9.72 -7.63
C LEU A 66 -1.12 -10.14 -6.55
N ALA A 67 -2.34 -10.46 -6.95
CA ALA A 67 -3.38 -10.95 -6.04
C ALA A 67 -3.02 -12.31 -5.43
N LYS A 68 -2.56 -13.26 -6.26
CA LYS A 68 -2.10 -14.58 -5.79
C LYS A 68 -0.93 -14.49 -4.82
N CYS A 69 -0.02 -13.54 -5.02
CA CYS A 69 1.12 -13.31 -4.14
C CYS A 69 0.74 -12.58 -2.84
N GLY A 70 -0.51 -12.11 -2.71
CA GLY A 70 -1.03 -11.47 -1.51
C GLY A 70 -0.76 -9.96 -1.42
N HIS A 71 -0.33 -9.31 -2.51
CA HIS A 71 0.01 -7.88 -2.49
C HIS A 71 -1.19 -6.97 -2.74
N ILE A 72 -2.22 -7.48 -3.43
CA ILE A 72 -3.45 -6.73 -3.72
C ILE A 72 -4.69 -7.59 -3.55
N THR A 73 -5.84 -6.96 -3.37
CA THR A 73 -7.16 -7.59 -3.40
C THR A 73 -8.04 -6.92 -4.46
N THR A 74 -8.82 -7.71 -5.20
CA THR A 74 -9.77 -7.19 -6.19
C THR A 74 -11.20 -7.48 -5.78
N LYS A 75 -12.07 -6.46 -5.80
CA LYS A 75 -13.52 -6.61 -5.56
C LYS A 75 -14.30 -6.15 -6.78
N CYS A 76 -15.29 -6.94 -7.20
CA CYS A 76 -16.25 -6.56 -8.23
C CYS A 76 -17.50 -6.00 -7.56
N ILE A 77 -17.86 -4.77 -7.91
CA ILE A 77 -19.11 -4.14 -7.49
C ILE A 77 -20.16 -4.49 -8.54
N MET A 78 -21.24 -5.12 -8.10
CA MET A 78 -22.33 -5.55 -8.96
C MET A 78 -23.56 -4.68 -8.74
N LYS A 79 -24.24 -4.33 -9.84
CA LYS A 79 -25.55 -3.67 -9.83
C LYS A 79 -26.46 -4.42 -10.79
N ASP A 80 -27.63 -4.83 -10.31
CA ASP A 80 -28.65 -5.53 -11.10
C ASP A 80 -28.09 -6.73 -11.90
N LYS A 81 -27.25 -7.55 -11.25
CA LYS A 81 -26.56 -8.72 -11.82
C LYS A 81 -25.55 -8.40 -12.93
N ARG A 82 -25.15 -7.13 -13.11
CA ARG A 82 -24.06 -6.71 -13.99
C ARG A 82 -22.88 -6.20 -13.18
N VAL A 83 -21.67 -6.48 -13.64
CA VAL A 83 -20.46 -5.90 -13.05
C VAL A 83 -20.38 -4.44 -13.46
N GLU A 84 -20.53 -3.53 -12.50
CA GLU A 84 -20.50 -2.09 -12.72
C GLU A 84 -19.07 -1.58 -12.65
N GLU A 85 -18.29 -2.03 -11.66
CA GLU A 85 -16.94 -1.55 -11.43
C GLU A 85 -16.07 -2.63 -10.78
N ARG A 86 -14.78 -2.65 -11.12
CA ARG A 86 -13.74 -3.41 -10.40
C ARG A 86 -12.90 -2.45 -9.58
N ARG A 87 -12.76 -2.73 -8.29
CA ARG A 87 -11.88 -2.01 -7.37
C ARG A 87 -10.69 -2.87 -6.97
N ILE A 88 -9.50 -2.28 -6.99
CA ILE A 88 -8.25 -2.92 -6.54
C ILE A 88 -7.77 -2.21 -5.28
N TYR A 89 -7.49 -2.98 -4.24
CA TYR A 89 -7.01 -2.55 -2.93
C TYR A 89 -5.60 -3.08 -2.70
N ILE A 90 -4.76 -2.30 -2.04
CA ILE A 90 -3.44 -2.76 -1.59
C ILE A 90 -3.65 -3.57 -0.31
N ALA A 91 -3.07 -4.77 -0.23
CA ALA A 91 -3.35 -5.71 0.86
C ALA A 91 -2.75 -5.28 2.22
N ASP A 92 -1.74 -4.42 2.21
CA ASP A 92 -1.08 -3.94 3.43
C ASP A 92 -1.45 -2.47 3.68
N GLU A 93 -2.62 -2.26 4.28
CA GLU A 93 -3.07 -0.92 4.68
C GLU A 93 -2.14 -0.29 5.74
N SER A 94 -1.31 -1.08 6.43
CA SER A 94 -0.41 -0.58 7.47
C SER A 94 0.74 0.28 6.93
N ASP A 95 1.18 0.02 5.69
CA ASP A 95 2.19 0.82 4.98
C ASP A 95 1.61 2.10 4.36
N ILE A 96 0.26 2.24 4.31
CA ILE A 96 -0.43 3.43 3.80
C ILE A 96 -0.39 4.58 4.83
N SER A 97 -0.05 4.29 6.09
CA SER A 97 0.24 5.34 7.09
C SER A 97 1.43 6.24 6.73
N PHE A 98 2.29 5.80 5.79
CA PHE A 98 3.44 6.57 5.28
C PHE A 98 3.06 7.56 4.16
N PHE A 99 1.83 7.50 3.63
CA PHE A 99 1.38 8.57 2.75
C PHE A 99 1.06 9.80 3.62
N PRO A 100 1.68 10.97 3.38
CA PRO A 100 1.25 12.20 4.03
C PRO A 100 -0.26 12.33 3.87
N LYS A 101 -0.98 12.40 4.98
CA LYS A 101 -2.42 12.65 5.01
C LYS A 101 -2.64 13.94 4.21
N LEU A 102 -3.37 13.84 3.09
CA LEU A 102 -3.87 15.03 2.41
C LEU A 102 -4.87 15.68 3.36
N ASP A 103 -4.78 16.99 3.53
CA ASP A 103 -5.79 17.76 4.28
C ASP A 103 -7.16 17.40 3.72
N LYS A 104 -7.92 16.61 4.49
CA LYS A 104 -9.32 16.30 4.18
C LYS A 104 -10.03 17.65 4.18
N GLU A 105 -10.47 18.15 3.03
CA GLU A 105 -11.59 19.07 3.01
C GLU A 105 -12.75 18.36 3.72
N LYS A 106 -13.11 18.90 4.88
CA LYS A 106 -13.95 18.27 5.90
C LYS A 106 -15.31 17.88 5.32
N SER A 107 -15.52 16.61 4.99
CA SER A 107 -16.87 16.04 4.91
C SER A 107 -17.21 15.45 6.28
N ASN A 108 -18.02 16.16 7.04
CA ASN A 108 -18.49 15.73 8.36
C ASN A 108 -19.41 14.50 8.24
N THR A 109 -18.89 13.31 8.52
CA THR A 109 -19.71 12.13 8.80
C THR A 109 -19.27 11.47 10.11
N VAL A 110 -20.26 11.00 10.87
CA VAL A 110 -20.15 10.53 12.27
C VAL A 110 -19.15 9.38 12.44
N ASP A 111 -18.85 8.64 11.37
CA ASP A 111 -17.90 7.53 11.36
C ASP A 111 -16.43 7.95 11.55
N ASP A 112 -16.05 9.19 11.19
CA ASP A 112 -14.65 9.67 11.34
C ASP A 112 -14.27 9.82 12.83
N LYS A 113 -15.22 10.18 13.71
CA LYS A 113 -14.96 10.32 15.15
C LYS A 113 -14.66 8.99 15.82
N ILE A 114 -15.39 7.93 15.43
CA ILE A 114 -15.19 6.57 15.94
C ILE A 114 -13.82 6.04 15.48
N LEU A 115 -13.41 6.38 14.24
CA LEU A 115 -12.14 5.94 13.70
C LEU A 115 -10.95 6.63 14.40
N ASP A 116 -11.08 7.93 14.72
CA ASP A 116 -10.06 8.69 15.46
C ASP A 116 -9.91 8.16 16.90
N GLU A 117 -11.01 7.84 17.58
CA GLU A 117 -11.00 7.26 18.95
C GLU A 117 -10.32 5.86 18.98
N ILE A 118 -10.57 5.02 17.96
CA ILE A 118 -9.93 3.70 17.83
C ILE A 118 -8.45 3.80 17.45
N LEU A 119 -8.04 4.86 16.76
CA LEU A 119 -6.64 5.13 16.40
C LEU A 119 -5.85 5.59 17.61
N GLU A 120 -6.40 6.47 18.44
CA GLU A 120 -5.77 6.94 19.68
C GLU A 120 -5.54 5.78 20.67
N GLU A 121 -6.53 4.89 20.84
CA GLU A 121 -6.42 3.69 21.71
C GLU A 121 -5.40 2.63 21.22
N LYS A 122 -5.00 2.68 19.94
CA LYS A 122 -4.00 1.77 19.35
C LYS A 122 -2.58 2.35 19.36
N VAL A 123 -2.44 3.67 19.30
CA VAL A 123 -1.16 4.38 19.38
C VAL A 123 -0.61 4.32 20.80
N GLU A 124 -1.46 4.53 21.81
CA GLU A 124 -1.10 4.44 23.24
C GLU A 124 -0.50 3.06 23.62
N ARG A 125 -0.86 1.99 22.91
CA ARG A 125 -0.41 0.61 23.19
C ARG A 125 0.95 0.24 22.57
N ARG A 126 1.64 1.12 21.84
CA ARG A 126 2.87 0.76 21.10
C ARG A 126 4.06 1.69 21.22
N GLU A 127 4.02 2.72 22.05
CA GLU A 127 5.21 3.56 22.23
C GLU A 127 6.09 3.01 23.35
N LYS A 128 7.19 2.34 22.97
CA LYS A 128 8.37 2.29 23.84
C LYS A 128 8.92 3.70 23.92
N THR A 129 9.16 4.20 25.12
CA THR A 129 9.70 5.55 25.32
C THR A 129 11.04 5.69 24.60
N PRO A 130 11.43 6.92 24.19
CA PRO A 130 12.69 7.15 23.49
C PRO A 130 13.92 6.55 24.20
N GLU A 131 13.88 6.48 25.53
CA GLU A 131 14.92 5.88 26.38
C GLU A 131 15.04 4.36 26.20
N GLU A 132 13.91 3.64 26.09
CA GLU A 132 13.90 2.19 25.87
C GLU A 132 14.42 1.80 24.48
N LEU A 133 14.20 2.66 23.47
CA LEU A 133 14.74 2.49 22.12
C LEU A 133 16.26 2.68 22.07
N GLU A 134 16.79 3.58 22.91
CA GLU A 134 18.22 3.81 23.01
C GLU A 134 18.95 2.64 23.68
N ASP A 135 18.33 2.02 24.69
CA ASP A 135 18.87 0.82 25.34
C ASP A 135 18.86 -0.40 24.44
N VAL A 136 17.80 -0.59 23.64
CA VAL A 136 17.75 -1.65 22.62
C VAL A 136 18.84 -1.43 21.56
N ARG A 137 19.06 -0.19 21.12
CA ARG A 137 20.11 0.16 20.16
C ARG A 137 21.51 -0.11 20.75
N LYS A 138 21.79 0.29 21.99
CA LYS A 138 23.08 0.04 22.66
C LYS A 138 23.33 -1.46 22.85
N LYS A 139 22.29 -2.23 23.17
CA LYS A 139 22.38 -3.69 23.28
C LYS A 139 22.72 -4.34 21.93
N LEU A 140 22.01 -3.98 20.86
CA LEU A 140 22.31 -4.47 19.51
C LEU A 140 23.73 -4.13 19.06
N LEU A 141 24.23 -2.92 19.36
CA LEU A 141 25.59 -2.51 19.01
C LEU A 141 26.65 -3.35 19.75
N ARG A 142 26.43 -3.68 21.03
CA ARG A 142 27.32 -4.57 21.78
C ARG A 142 27.31 -5.99 21.22
N ASP A 143 26.13 -6.50 20.88
CA ASP A 143 25.97 -7.86 20.35
C ASP A 143 26.56 -8.00 18.93
N LEU A 144 26.54 -6.93 18.11
CA LEU A 144 27.08 -6.94 16.75
C LEU A 144 28.59 -6.68 16.67
N PHE A 145 29.13 -5.80 17.50
CA PHE A 145 30.49 -5.27 17.32
C PHE A 145 31.49 -5.73 18.38
N GLY A 146 31.09 -6.63 19.29
CA GLY A 146 31.90 -7.27 20.33
C GLY A 146 33.36 -6.81 20.41
N CYS A 147 33.61 -5.72 21.13
CA CYS A 147 34.95 -5.34 21.56
C CYS A 147 34.94 -5.13 23.06
N GLU A 148 35.58 -6.07 23.75
CA GLU A 148 36.25 -5.86 25.03
C GLU A 148 37.23 -4.69 24.93
N GLY A 149 37.43 -4.00 26.05
CA GLY A 149 38.46 -2.99 26.20
C GLY A 149 38.41 -2.36 27.59
N GLU A 150 39.02 -3.07 28.54
CA GLU A 150 39.67 -2.63 29.79
C GLU A 150 38.99 -1.61 30.72
#